data_AF-A0A0C2HC10-F1
#
_entry.id   AF-A0A0C2HC10-F1
#
_cell.length_a   1.000
_cell.length_b   1.000
_cell.length_c   1.000
_cell.angle_alpha   90.00
_cell.angle_beta   90.00
_cell.angle_gamma   90.00
#
_symmetry.space_group_name_H-M   'P 1'
#
loop_
_entity.id
_entity.type
_entity.pdbx_description
1 polymer ?
#
loop_
_entity_poly.entity_id
_entity_poly.type
_entity_poly.pdbx_seq_one_letter_code
_entity_poly.pdbx_strand_id
1 'polypeptide(L)'
;MRICKANKSELLENSRRNKKKLKPRLNHEEHFRIRSAICQDQLILRYGHSAMADATFHMTVALIKMGQIRVPMWSEESERLRFEHRMGFLSTIGDPLHVSYEEFLVRSKIRELTGGDVAVPLQRAVDTFELARSQFEKLVDRPEFTMHTKPVILVCRTNVVVARLLLAGNVRDRRVTYQFMPESPIFPILKLVSDK
;
A
#
# COMPACT_ATOMS: atom_id res chain seq x y z
N MET A 1 14.90 -35.01 -70.95
CA MET A 1 14.30 -35.87 -69.90
C MET A 1 15.41 -36.41 -68.99
N ARG A 2 15.68 -35.77 -67.85
CA ARG A 2 16.49 -36.31 -66.76
C ARG A 2 15.87 -35.88 -65.45
N ILE A 3 15.29 -36.85 -64.75
CA ILE A 3 14.69 -36.72 -63.43
C ILE A 3 15.85 -36.73 -62.42
N CYS A 4 16.12 -35.60 -61.77
CA CYS A 4 17.02 -35.55 -60.63
C CYS A 4 16.27 -36.08 -59.39
N LYS A 5 16.72 -37.22 -58.88
CA LYS A 5 16.29 -37.81 -57.61
C LYS A 5 16.58 -36.80 -56.49
N ALA A 6 15.53 -36.31 -55.83
CA ALA A 6 15.66 -35.56 -54.60
C ALA A 6 16.40 -36.41 -53.55
N ASN A 7 17.48 -35.84 -53.00
CA ASN A 7 18.31 -36.44 -51.97
C ASN A 7 17.48 -36.68 -50.70
N LYS A 8 17.18 -37.95 -50.43
CA LYS A 8 16.52 -38.44 -49.21
C LYS A 8 17.33 -38.10 -47.93
N SER A 9 18.57 -37.64 -48.06
CA SER A 9 19.45 -37.20 -46.97
C SER A 9 19.13 -35.79 -46.44
N GLU A 10 18.62 -34.87 -47.25
CA GLU A 10 18.34 -33.49 -46.81
C GLU A 10 17.08 -33.39 -45.93
N LEU A 11 16.12 -34.30 -46.12
CA LEU A 11 14.92 -34.40 -45.26
C LEU A 11 15.21 -35.02 -43.88
N LEU A 12 16.30 -35.79 -43.75
CA LEU A 12 16.70 -36.42 -42.48
C LEU A 12 17.60 -35.51 -41.61
N GLU A 13 18.36 -34.59 -42.21
CA GLU A 13 19.17 -33.64 -41.44
C GLU A 13 18.34 -32.52 -40.78
N ASN A 14 17.25 -32.09 -41.41
CA ASN A 14 16.38 -31.05 -40.84
C ASN A 14 15.52 -31.53 -39.67
N SER A 15 15.38 -32.84 -39.46
CA SER A 15 14.63 -33.40 -38.32
C SER A 15 15.42 -33.39 -37.00
N ARG A 16 16.75 -33.16 -37.03
CA ARG A 16 17.62 -33.20 -35.84
C ARG A 16 17.82 -31.84 -35.14
N ARG A 17 17.31 -30.73 -35.68
CA ARG A 17 17.54 -29.38 -35.12
C ARG A 17 16.44 -28.84 -34.18
N ASN A 18 15.38 -29.61 -33.91
CA ASN A 18 14.33 -29.23 -32.96
C ASN A 18 14.37 -30.01 -31.64
N LYS A 19 15.56 -30.11 -31.02
CA LYS A 19 15.60 -30.33 -29.56
C LYS A 19 15.20 -29.02 -28.89
N LYS A 20 13.88 -28.81 -28.70
CA LYS A 20 13.39 -27.88 -27.68
C LYS A 20 14.21 -28.16 -26.43
N LYS A 21 15.06 -27.21 -26.01
CA LYS A 21 15.79 -27.31 -24.75
C LYS A 21 14.72 -27.48 -23.66
N LEU A 22 14.48 -28.72 -23.23
CA LEU A 22 13.66 -28.98 -22.06
C LEU A 22 14.31 -28.19 -20.94
N LYS A 23 13.61 -27.18 -20.42
CA LYS A 23 14.08 -26.44 -19.25
C LYS A 23 14.46 -27.48 -18.19
N PRO A 24 15.65 -27.40 -17.59
CA PRO A 24 16.02 -28.31 -16.52
C PRO A 24 14.90 -28.29 -15.47
N ARG A 25 14.41 -29.46 -15.07
CA ARG A 25 13.53 -29.54 -13.90
C ARG A 25 14.36 -29.03 -12.72
N LEU A 26 13.92 -27.92 -12.13
CA LEU A 26 14.58 -27.35 -10.96
C LEU A 26 14.60 -28.38 -9.83
N ASN A 27 15.68 -28.38 -9.05
CA ASN A 27 15.75 -29.24 -7.87
C ASN A 27 14.69 -28.79 -6.84
N HIS A 28 14.24 -29.71 -5.99
CA HIS A 28 13.27 -29.44 -4.92
C HIS A 28 13.73 -28.27 -4.03
N GLU A 29 15.03 -28.20 -3.73
CA GLU A 29 15.61 -27.12 -2.94
C GLU A 29 15.50 -25.76 -3.64
N GLU A 30 15.78 -25.69 -4.94
CA GLU A 30 15.63 -24.45 -5.73
C GLU A 30 14.16 -24.02 -5.80
N HIS A 31 13.24 -24.97 -5.98
CA HIS A 31 11.80 -24.70 -5.91
C HIS A 31 11.35 -24.16 -4.56
N PHE A 32 11.93 -24.65 -3.46
CA PHE A 32 11.64 -24.15 -2.12
C PHE A 32 12.19 -22.73 -1.93
N ARG A 33 13.44 -22.48 -2.31
CA ARG A 33 14.08 -21.16 -2.22
C ARG A 33 13.31 -20.09 -3.00
N ILE A 34 12.89 -20.40 -4.24
CA ILE A 34 12.09 -19.47 -5.06
C ILE A 34 10.74 -19.16 -4.38
N ARG A 35 10.02 -20.18 -3.90
CA ARG A 35 8.73 -19.97 -3.23
C ARG A 35 8.88 -19.16 -1.95
N SER A 36 9.91 -19.43 -1.16
CA SER A 36 10.22 -18.68 0.05
C SER A 36 10.49 -17.21 -0.26
N ALA A 37 11.31 -16.92 -1.28
CA ALA A 37 11.58 -15.54 -1.72
C ALA A 37 10.30 -14.81 -2.17
N ILE A 38 9.43 -15.46 -2.94
CA ILE A 38 8.14 -14.88 -3.36
C ILE A 38 7.26 -14.57 -2.14
N CYS A 39 7.16 -15.50 -1.18
CA CYS A 39 6.40 -15.27 0.05
C CYS A 39 6.95 -14.09 0.86
N GLN A 40 8.27 -13.95 0.95
CA GLN A 40 8.91 -12.83 1.64
C GLN A 40 8.61 -11.50 0.94
N ASP A 41 8.71 -11.44 -0.39
CA ASP A 41 8.40 -10.22 -1.15
C ASP A 41 6.92 -9.80 -0.98
N GLN A 42 6.00 -10.77 -0.99
CA GLN A 42 4.58 -10.54 -0.69
C GLN A 42 4.36 -10.03 0.74
N LEU A 43 5.07 -10.59 1.71
CA LEU A 43 4.97 -10.17 3.10
C LEU A 43 5.44 -8.72 3.26
N ILE A 44 6.59 -8.37 2.67
CA ILE A 44 7.11 -6.99 2.63
C ILE A 44 6.08 -6.04 2.04
N LEU A 45 5.45 -6.43 0.92
CA LEU A 45 4.41 -5.62 0.28
C LEU A 45 3.23 -5.37 1.22
N ARG A 46 2.74 -6.41 1.92
CA ARG A 46 1.62 -6.28 2.86
C ARG A 46 1.98 -5.44 4.08
N TYR A 47 3.18 -5.57 4.62
CA TYR A 47 3.67 -4.70 5.69
C TYR A 47 3.72 -3.23 5.26
N GLY A 48 4.18 -2.95 4.04
CA GLY A 48 4.17 -1.58 3.49
C GLY A 48 2.77 -0.99 3.43
N HIS A 49 1.77 -1.75 2.96
CA HIS A 49 0.37 -1.31 2.91
C HIS A 49 -0.24 -1.11 4.31
N SER A 50 0.07 -2.02 5.25
CA SER A 50 -0.38 -1.88 6.64
C SER A 50 0.19 -0.62 7.28
N ALA A 51 1.47 -0.34 7.09
CA ALA A 51 2.10 0.89 7.55
C ALA A 51 1.48 2.14 6.88
N MET A 52 1.18 2.11 5.58
CA MET A 52 0.47 3.21 4.91
C MET A 52 -0.90 3.51 5.53
N ALA A 53 -1.68 2.46 5.84
CA ALA A 53 -2.98 2.61 6.46
C ALA A 53 -2.86 3.23 7.87
N ASP A 54 -1.89 2.75 8.66
CA ASP A 54 -1.62 3.27 10.00
C ASP A 54 -1.13 4.74 9.99
N ALA A 55 -0.22 5.08 9.08
CA ALA A 55 0.25 6.46 8.90
C ALA A 55 -0.90 7.39 8.47
N THR A 56 -1.76 6.94 7.56
CA THR A 56 -2.92 7.69 7.08
C THR A 56 -3.95 7.90 8.20
N PHE A 57 -4.17 6.88 9.04
CA PHE A 57 -5.04 6.98 10.21
C PHE A 57 -4.54 8.07 11.17
N HIS A 58 -3.27 8.00 11.59
CA HIS A 58 -2.68 8.97 12.50
C HIS A 58 -2.67 10.38 11.92
N MET A 59 -2.34 10.52 10.64
CA MET A 59 -2.43 11.79 9.94
C MET A 59 -3.86 12.36 9.95
N THR A 60 -4.86 11.53 9.69
CA THR A 60 -6.27 11.96 9.68
C THR A 60 -6.72 12.40 11.07
N VAL A 61 -6.30 11.69 12.13
CA VAL A 61 -6.58 12.10 13.51
C VAL A 61 -5.96 13.46 13.83
N ALA A 62 -4.70 13.68 13.43
CA ALA A 62 -4.06 14.99 13.58
C ALA A 62 -4.82 16.10 12.84
N LEU A 63 -5.23 15.85 11.58
CA LEU A 63 -5.97 16.83 10.79
C LEU A 63 -7.36 17.14 11.38
N ILE A 64 -8.07 16.15 11.91
CA ILE A 64 -9.33 16.38 12.65
C ILE A 64 -9.07 17.29 13.85
N LYS A 65 -8.04 16.98 14.65
CA LYS A 65 -7.69 17.76 15.85
C LYS A 65 -7.26 19.19 15.52
N MET A 66 -6.58 19.39 14.39
CA MET A 66 -6.20 20.72 13.88
C MET A 66 -7.39 21.49 13.26
N GLY A 67 -8.59 20.92 13.23
CA GLY A 67 -9.77 21.54 12.61
C GLY A 67 -9.75 21.54 11.08
N GLN A 68 -8.78 20.86 10.46
CA GLN A 68 -8.64 20.75 9.00
C GLN A 68 -9.69 19.81 8.39
N ILE A 69 -10.16 18.84 9.18
CA ILE A 69 -11.24 17.92 8.81
C ILE A 69 -12.37 18.06 9.80
N ARG A 70 -13.55 18.43 9.30
CA ARG A 70 -14.76 18.50 10.10
C ARG A 70 -15.47 17.15 10.13
N VAL A 71 -15.59 16.55 11.31
CA VAL A 71 -16.41 15.34 11.52
C VAL A 71 -17.86 15.78 11.76
N PRO A 72 -18.83 15.31 10.96
CA PRO A 72 -20.24 15.65 11.17
C PRO A 72 -20.75 15.00 12.47
N MET A 73 -21.31 15.77 13.38
CA MET A 73 -21.88 15.27 14.64
C MET A 73 -23.30 15.81 14.79
N TRP A 74 -24.31 14.94 14.59
CA TRP A 74 -25.72 15.28 14.75
C TRP A 74 -26.28 14.81 16.11
N SER A 75 -25.66 13.78 16.68
CA SER A 75 -25.94 13.15 17.97
C SER A 75 -24.69 12.42 18.46
N GLU A 76 -24.67 11.99 19.73
CA GLU A 76 -23.57 11.18 20.29
C GLU A 76 -23.38 9.85 19.54
N GLU A 77 -24.46 9.27 19.01
CA GLU A 77 -24.41 8.00 18.26
C GLU A 77 -24.07 8.15 16.78
N SER A 78 -24.02 9.39 16.27
CA SER A 78 -23.86 9.65 14.83
C SER A 78 -22.60 9.02 14.24
N GLU A 79 -21.52 8.96 15.02
CA GLU A 79 -20.26 8.36 14.56
C GLU A 79 -20.36 6.83 14.49
N ARG A 80 -20.90 6.19 15.55
CA ARG A 80 -21.19 4.75 15.58
C ARG A 80 -22.04 4.31 14.39
N LEU A 81 -23.15 5.00 14.11
CA LEU A 81 -24.04 4.65 12.99
C LEU A 81 -23.32 4.73 11.63
N ARG A 82 -22.47 5.74 11.42
CA ARG A 82 -21.67 5.83 10.19
C ARG A 82 -20.58 4.78 10.10
N PHE A 83 -20.03 4.34 11.24
CA PHE A 83 -19.07 3.25 11.28
C PHE A 83 -19.74 1.94 10.91
N GLU A 84 -20.83 1.58 11.58
CA GLU A 84 -21.60 0.35 11.35
C GLU A 84 -22.11 0.27 9.91
N HIS A 85 -22.65 1.37 9.38
CA HIS A 85 -23.07 1.43 7.98
C HIS A 85 -21.91 1.18 7.00
N ARG A 86 -20.71 1.74 7.26
CA ARG A 86 -19.55 1.57 6.39
C ARG A 86 -18.91 0.19 6.49
N MET A 87 -18.95 -0.42 7.68
CA MET A 87 -18.36 -1.74 7.92
C MET A 87 -19.37 -2.89 7.75
N GLY A 88 -20.65 -2.59 7.55
CA GLY A 88 -21.72 -3.59 7.51
C GLY A 88 -21.53 -4.68 6.47
N PHE A 89 -20.84 -4.41 5.35
CA PHE A 89 -20.54 -5.43 4.33
C PHE A 89 -19.58 -6.53 4.83
N LEU A 90 -18.79 -6.26 5.88
CA LEU A 90 -17.87 -7.23 6.48
C LEU A 90 -18.58 -8.12 7.51
N SER A 91 -19.79 -7.78 7.93
CA SER A 91 -20.54 -8.52 8.97
C SER A 91 -20.75 -10.00 8.65
N THR A 92 -20.86 -10.35 7.36
CA THR A 92 -21.04 -11.72 6.89
C THR A 92 -19.77 -12.56 6.90
N ILE A 93 -18.60 -11.90 6.98
CA ILE A 93 -17.28 -12.57 6.94
C ILE A 93 -16.85 -12.97 8.37
N GLY A 94 -17.33 -12.27 9.40
CA GLY A 94 -16.99 -12.51 10.79
C GLY A 94 -15.55 -12.10 11.14
N ASP A 95 -15.10 -12.55 12.31
CA ASP A 95 -13.75 -12.24 12.81
C ASP A 95 -12.67 -12.90 11.93
N PRO A 96 -11.51 -12.24 11.71
CA PRO A 96 -11.07 -10.96 12.29
C PRO A 96 -11.41 -9.73 11.42
N LEU A 97 -12.21 -9.90 10.35
CA LEU A 97 -12.43 -8.88 9.33
C LEU A 97 -13.62 -7.97 9.69
N HIS A 98 -14.61 -8.49 10.39
CA HIS A 98 -15.62 -7.67 11.05
C HIS A 98 -15.09 -7.19 12.40
N VAL A 99 -15.24 -5.90 12.70
CA VAL A 99 -14.83 -5.29 13.96
C VAL A 99 -15.98 -4.45 14.46
N SER A 100 -16.40 -4.65 15.71
CA SER A 100 -17.44 -3.81 16.30
C SER A 100 -16.93 -2.38 16.52
N TYR A 101 -17.84 -1.42 16.66
CA TYR A 101 -17.45 -0.04 16.90
C TYR A 101 -16.67 0.13 18.21
N GLU A 102 -17.07 -0.57 19.27
CA GLU A 102 -16.40 -0.59 20.57
C GLU A 102 -14.98 -1.13 20.45
N GLU A 103 -14.80 -2.23 19.71
CA GLU A 103 -13.49 -2.81 19.49
C GLU A 103 -12.60 -1.91 18.64
N PHE A 104 -13.16 -1.25 17.62
CA PHE A 104 -12.45 -0.22 16.87
C PHE A 104 -11.94 0.90 17.78
N LEU A 105 -12.77 1.41 18.70
CA LEU A 105 -12.35 2.45 19.64
C LEU A 105 -11.18 2.00 20.54
N VAL A 106 -11.26 0.78 21.08
CA VAL A 106 -10.22 0.21 21.95
C VAL A 106 -8.92 -0.02 21.18
N ARG A 107 -8.99 -0.67 20.01
CA ARG A 107 -7.81 -1.01 19.21
C ARG A 107 -7.13 0.22 18.62
N SER A 108 -7.92 1.20 18.15
CA SER A 108 -7.39 2.42 17.51
C SER A 108 -6.92 3.48 18.49
N LYS A 109 -7.39 3.43 19.74
CA LYS A 109 -7.15 4.47 20.76
C LYS A 109 -7.50 5.88 20.28
N ILE A 110 -8.46 6.00 19.36
CA ILE A 110 -8.80 7.27 18.71
C ILE A 110 -9.22 8.36 19.70
N ARG A 111 -9.86 7.99 20.82
CA ARG A 111 -10.25 8.94 21.87
C ARG A 111 -9.04 9.54 22.59
N GLU A 112 -8.02 8.73 22.86
CA GLU A 112 -6.77 9.20 23.47
C GLU A 112 -6.01 10.12 22.50
N LEU A 113 -5.93 9.73 21.22
CA LEU A 113 -5.21 10.51 20.21
C LEU A 113 -5.90 11.84 19.90
N THR A 114 -7.23 11.89 19.89
CA THR A 114 -7.98 13.15 19.69
C THR A 114 -7.95 14.05 20.92
N GLY A 115 -7.99 13.47 22.13
CA GLY A 115 -7.88 14.20 23.40
C GLY A 115 -6.48 14.71 23.75
N GLY A 116 -5.42 14.01 23.33
CA GLY A 116 -4.02 14.29 23.70
C GLY A 116 -3.34 15.41 22.91
N ASP A 117 -2.01 15.41 22.83
CA ASP A 117 -1.23 16.36 22.02
C ASP A 117 -1.24 15.96 20.53
N VAL A 118 -1.44 16.93 19.63
CA VAL A 118 -1.41 16.73 18.17
C VAL A 118 -0.04 16.29 17.66
N ALA A 119 1.03 16.62 18.38
CA ALA A 119 2.37 16.19 18.02
C ALA A 119 2.52 14.66 18.02
N VAL A 120 1.78 13.95 18.88
CA VAL A 120 1.82 12.48 18.99
C VAL A 120 1.37 11.78 17.71
N PRO A 121 0.14 12.01 17.18
CA PRO A 121 -0.27 11.43 15.92
C PRO A 121 0.54 11.94 14.73
N LEU A 122 1.01 13.19 14.73
CA LEU A 122 1.89 13.69 13.66
C LEU A 122 3.24 12.98 13.61
N GLN A 123 3.90 12.79 14.75
CA GLN A 123 5.17 12.06 14.82
C GLN A 123 4.97 10.59 14.41
N ARG A 124 3.89 9.95 14.86
CA ARG A 124 3.55 8.58 14.42
C ARG A 124 3.31 8.50 12.92
N ALA A 125 2.60 9.47 12.32
CA ALA A 125 2.44 9.51 10.88
C ALA A 125 3.79 9.62 10.15
N VAL A 126 4.72 10.46 10.63
CA VAL A 126 6.08 10.58 10.06
C VAL A 126 6.81 9.24 10.12
N ASP A 127 6.92 8.65 11.31
CA ASP A 127 7.64 7.38 11.53
C ASP A 127 7.06 6.27 10.64
N THR A 128 5.73 6.15 10.61
CA THR A 128 5.07 5.07 9.90
C THR A 128 5.08 5.28 8.38
N PHE A 129 5.00 6.51 7.86
CA PHE A 129 5.20 6.74 6.42
C PHE A 129 6.64 6.43 5.99
N GLU A 130 7.66 6.73 6.81
CA GLU A 130 9.04 6.35 6.54
C GLU A 130 9.23 4.83 6.58
N LEU A 131 8.60 4.16 7.55
CA LEU A 131 8.56 2.70 7.60
C LEU A 131 7.94 2.12 6.33
N ALA A 132 6.77 2.60 5.92
CA ALA A 132 6.10 2.17 4.70
C ALA A 132 7.00 2.35 3.46
N ARG A 133 7.60 3.53 3.31
CA ARG A 133 8.57 3.82 2.24
C ARG A 133 9.69 2.78 2.21
N SER A 134 10.30 2.52 3.36
CA SER A 134 11.42 1.58 3.47
C SER A 134 11.04 0.16 3.07
N GLN A 135 9.80 -0.28 3.32
CA GLN A 135 9.34 -1.60 2.89
C GLN A 135 9.16 -1.65 1.37
N PHE A 136 8.53 -0.64 0.78
CA PHE A 136 8.36 -0.59 -0.67
C PHE A 136 9.69 -0.45 -1.42
N GLU A 137 10.66 0.28 -0.86
CA GLU A 137 12.00 0.46 -1.43
C GLU A 137 12.76 -0.87 -1.56
N LYS A 138 12.53 -1.85 -0.67
CA LYS A 138 13.10 -3.21 -0.77
C LYS A 138 12.63 -3.98 -2.01
N LEU A 139 11.50 -3.59 -2.61
CA LEU A 139 10.88 -4.26 -3.75
C LEU A 139 11.14 -3.55 -5.09
N VAL A 140 11.95 -2.48 -5.11
CA VAL A 140 12.16 -1.66 -6.33
C VAL A 140 12.82 -2.45 -7.45
N ASP A 141 13.73 -3.37 -7.11
CA ASP A 141 14.45 -4.22 -8.07
C ASP A 141 13.64 -5.45 -8.53
N ARG A 142 12.38 -5.57 -8.11
CA ARG A 142 11.46 -6.65 -8.51
C ARG A 142 10.45 -6.16 -9.54
N PRO A 143 10.63 -6.48 -10.84
CA PRO A 143 9.78 -5.94 -11.91
C PRO A 143 8.28 -6.15 -11.69
N GLU A 144 7.89 -7.27 -11.05
CA GLU A 144 6.48 -7.59 -10.77
C GLU A 144 5.84 -6.60 -9.77
N PHE A 145 6.63 -5.98 -8.90
CA PHE A 145 6.15 -5.05 -7.89
C PHE A 145 6.44 -3.59 -8.24
N THR A 146 7.50 -3.31 -9.01
CA THR A 146 7.99 -1.95 -9.30
C THR A 146 6.89 -1.02 -9.81
N MET A 147 5.99 -1.50 -10.68
CA MET A 147 4.89 -0.67 -11.21
C MET A 147 3.90 -0.22 -10.12
N HIS A 148 3.70 -1.05 -9.09
CA HIS A 148 2.77 -0.77 -8.00
C HIS A 148 3.44 -0.06 -6.82
N THR A 149 4.73 -0.29 -6.60
CA THR A 149 5.48 0.28 -5.46
C THR A 149 5.96 1.70 -5.74
N LYS A 150 6.33 2.04 -6.99
CA LYS A 150 6.78 3.40 -7.34
C LYS A 150 5.76 4.49 -6.98
N PRO A 151 4.46 4.37 -7.32
CA PRO A 151 3.46 5.38 -6.95
C PRO A 151 3.30 5.53 -5.43
N VAL A 152 3.23 4.42 -4.68
CA VAL A 152 3.06 4.48 -3.22
C VAL A 152 4.31 5.01 -2.50
N ILE A 153 5.53 4.78 -3.04
CA ILE A 153 6.76 5.41 -2.54
C ILE A 153 6.68 6.94 -2.68
N LEU A 154 6.16 7.44 -3.81
CA LEU A 154 5.95 8.88 -4.00
C LEU A 154 4.95 9.44 -2.98
N VAL A 155 3.86 8.73 -2.72
CA VAL A 155 2.88 9.10 -1.67
C VAL A 155 3.58 9.19 -0.31
N CYS A 156 4.35 8.17 0.07
CA CYS A 156 5.09 8.17 1.34
C CYS A 156 6.01 9.39 1.44
N ARG A 157 6.86 9.63 0.44
CA ARG A 157 7.83 10.73 0.44
C ARG A 157 7.15 12.08 0.58
N THR A 158 6.07 12.29 -0.15
CA THR A 158 5.32 13.55 -0.10
C THR A 158 4.65 13.75 1.25
N ASN A 159 3.99 12.70 1.76
CA ASN A 159 3.23 12.79 3.00
C ASN A 159 4.13 12.92 4.23
N VAL A 160 5.34 12.33 4.24
CA VAL A 160 6.37 12.59 5.28
C VAL A 160 6.71 14.07 5.37
N VAL A 161 6.92 14.72 4.22
CA VAL A 161 7.26 16.15 4.19
C VAL A 161 6.11 16.97 4.76
N VAL A 162 4.87 16.71 4.35
CA VAL A 162 3.70 17.43 4.86
C VAL A 162 3.52 17.20 6.37
N ALA A 163 3.62 15.96 6.84
CA ALA A 163 3.51 15.65 8.26
C ALA A 163 4.59 16.36 9.10
N ARG A 164 5.84 16.40 8.61
CA ARG A 164 6.94 17.14 9.26
C ARG A 164 6.70 18.65 9.28
N LEU A 165 6.19 19.24 8.20
CA LEU A 165 5.88 20.67 8.15
C LEU A 165 4.78 21.05 9.15
N LEU A 166 3.75 20.20 9.28
CA LEU A 166 2.68 20.38 10.26
C LEU A 166 3.22 20.23 11.70
N LEU A 167 4.05 19.22 11.94
CA LEU A 167 4.68 18.96 13.24
C LEU A 167 5.56 20.13 13.68
N ALA A 168 6.37 20.68 12.76
CA ALA A 168 7.20 21.86 13.02
C ALA A 168 6.39 23.14 13.24
N GLY A 169 5.10 23.15 12.88
CA GLY A 169 4.23 24.32 12.98
C GLY A 169 4.42 25.35 11.87
N ASN A 170 5.16 25.02 10.80
CA ASN A 170 5.53 25.95 9.72
C ASN A 170 4.37 26.32 8.78
N VAL A 171 3.24 25.61 8.85
CA VAL A 171 2.13 25.69 7.88
C VAL A 171 0.76 25.62 8.54
N ARG A 172 0.63 26.13 9.78
CA ARG A 172 -0.62 26.06 10.56
C ARG A 172 -1.79 26.79 9.90
N ASP A 173 -1.51 27.80 9.10
CA ASP A 173 -2.44 28.63 8.34
C ASP A 173 -2.86 27.98 7.01
N ARG A 174 -2.19 26.92 6.56
CA ARG A 174 -2.47 26.30 5.27
C ARG A 174 -3.51 25.20 5.40
N ARG A 175 -4.38 25.11 4.39
CA ARG A 175 -5.35 24.04 4.28
C ARG A 175 -4.72 22.77 3.72
N VAL A 176 -5.01 21.62 4.31
CA VAL A 176 -4.59 20.31 3.76
C VAL A 176 -5.71 19.71 2.91
N THR A 177 -5.39 19.27 1.71
CA THR A 177 -6.31 18.57 0.80
C THR A 177 -5.76 17.20 0.39
N TYR A 178 -6.67 16.27 0.13
CA TYR A 178 -6.35 14.93 -0.38
C TYR A 178 -6.39 14.93 -1.90
N GLN A 179 -5.31 14.49 -2.54
CA GLN A 179 -5.28 14.23 -3.98
C GLN A 179 -4.94 12.77 -4.27
N PHE A 180 -5.88 12.06 -4.89
CA PHE A 180 -5.65 10.70 -5.36
C PHE A 180 -4.99 10.71 -6.74
N MET A 181 -4.01 9.82 -6.91
CA MET A 181 -3.36 9.61 -8.21
C MET A 181 -4.00 8.42 -8.92
N PRO A 182 -4.19 8.46 -10.24
CA PRO A 182 -4.66 7.29 -11.00
C PRO A 182 -3.82 6.04 -10.77
N GLU A 183 -2.51 6.20 -10.60
CA GLU A 183 -1.54 5.13 -10.40
C GLU A 183 -1.50 4.61 -8.95
N SER A 184 -2.12 5.34 -8.02
CA SER A 184 -2.28 4.93 -6.62
C SER A 184 -3.63 5.44 -6.07
N PRO A 185 -4.74 4.80 -6.46
CA PRO A 185 -6.07 5.30 -6.09
C PRO A 185 -6.44 5.01 -4.63
N ILE A 186 -5.61 4.24 -3.91
CA ILE A 186 -5.89 3.79 -2.54
C ILE A 186 -5.43 4.84 -1.51
N PHE A 187 -4.24 5.42 -1.71
CA PHE A 187 -3.64 6.35 -0.75
C PHE A 187 -3.47 7.73 -1.37
N PRO A 188 -4.01 8.79 -0.75
CA PRO A 188 -3.90 10.14 -1.29
C PRO A 188 -2.53 10.76 -0.97
N ILE A 189 -2.07 11.63 -1.88
CA ILE A 189 -1.07 12.63 -1.56
C ILE A 189 -1.75 13.76 -0.78
N LEU A 190 -1.07 14.23 0.28
CA LEU A 190 -1.46 15.41 1.04
C LEU A 190 -0.89 16.64 0.36
N LYS A 191 -1.74 17.64 0.10
CA LYS A 191 -1.33 18.93 -0.45
C LYS A 191 -1.66 20.08 0.48
N LEU A 192 -0.66 20.91 0.73
CA LEU A 192 -0.81 22.18 1.41
C LEU A 192 -1.25 23.24 0.41
N VAL A 193 -2.42 23.79 0.63
CA VAL A 193 -3.02 24.85 -0.19
C VAL A 193 -2.98 26.14 0.62
N SER A 194 -2.53 27.23 0.00
CA SER A 194 -2.69 28.56 0.58
C SER A 194 -4.10 29.02 0.29
N ASP A 195 -4.80 29.50 1.31
CA ASP A 195 -5.97 30.34 1.07
C ASP A 195 -5.46 31.61 0.36
N LYS A 196 -6.04 31.93 -0.79
CA LYS A 196 -5.85 33.20 -1.48
C LYS A 196 -6.95 34.15 -1.03
#